data_AF-A0A2N0HFX5-F1
#
_entry.id   AF-A0A2N0HFX5-F1
#
_cell.length_a   1.000
_cell.length_b   1.000
_cell.length_c   1.000
_cell.angle_alpha   90.00
_cell.angle_beta   90.00
_cell.angle_gamma   90.00
#
_symmetry.space_group_name_H-M   'P 1'
#
loop_
_entity.id
_entity.type
_entity.pdbx_description
1 polymer ?
#
loop_
_entity_poly.entity_id
_entity_poly.type
_entity_poly.pdbx_seq_one_letter_code
_entity_poly.pdbx_strand_id
1 'polypeptide(L)'
;MSSKGSNYLNKMKKYQFLIVVILISIGTNGQTIVPNISARVDTSKVAIKEVYHLYKHYLNSRPDSIYQNPDWNVNEAKYYVKNKLRVDRAANLMFYYNNSTKYFSRSIPKILQIDSVATNRYQIKTIFSEKCPDGENEKFSPDWITKLYAVRDAKGEFKLENTISYDTRKWKKYQYKFINYVVHPDCSFNKKEASKAVAFCEKIAKQFNIRIEPFTYFQLPNSDAMGKLYNFDYWMSYLGGQTFHSTREIFTTYGKENYPHEFVHLLFPMPKDGNLGCPGIITEGLATWLAGPNSNTSFEEALKEVSKTFQKQDKLTLEDIMTFKFRNKFDNNILYVTGGVICRLVYEKQGEKGIWELYNSNQDNFKLVLEKQFGMNYDELETIVIKTIKEYNTTK
;
A
#
# COMPACT_ATOMS: atom_id res chain seq x y z
N MET A 1 16.56 -13.21 -70.60
CA MET A 1 15.62 -12.59 -69.65
C MET A 1 15.86 -13.14 -68.23
N SER A 2 16.81 -12.61 -67.46
CA SER A 2 16.95 -12.88 -66.01
C SER A 2 18.11 -12.08 -65.41
N SER A 3 17.94 -10.77 -65.16
CA SER A 3 18.88 -10.05 -64.30
C SER A 3 18.33 -8.83 -63.55
N LYS A 4 17.07 -8.43 -63.78
CA LYS A 4 16.49 -7.26 -63.10
C LYS A 4 15.85 -7.55 -61.73
N GLY A 5 15.62 -8.82 -61.36
CA GLY A 5 14.96 -9.20 -60.11
C GLY A 5 15.85 -9.21 -58.85
N SER A 6 17.15 -9.48 -59.01
CA SER A 6 18.08 -9.64 -57.88
C SER A 6 18.42 -8.32 -57.16
N ASN A 7 18.42 -7.20 -57.90
CA ASN A 7 18.80 -5.89 -57.36
C ASN A 7 17.71 -5.25 -56.48
N TYR A 8 16.44 -5.63 -56.66
CA TYR A 8 15.32 -5.09 -55.86
C TYR A 8 15.24 -5.74 -54.47
N LEU A 9 15.45 -7.06 -54.37
CA LEU A 9 15.43 -7.77 -53.08
C LEU A 9 16.57 -7.31 -52.15
N ASN A 10 17.76 -7.04 -52.69
CA ASN A 10 18.89 -6.56 -51.88
C ASN A 10 18.72 -5.10 -51.43
N LYS A 11 18.03 -4.26 -52.20
CA LYS A 11 17.63 -2.91 -51.75
C LYS A 11 16.60 -2.98 -50.63
N MET A 12 15.55 -3.80 -50.75
CA MET A 12 14.52 -3.94 -49.71
C MET A 12 15.08 -4.45 -48.37
N LYS A 13 16.02 -5.42 -48.39
CA LYS A 13 16.68 -5.89 -47.16
C LYS A 13 17.53 -4.82 -46.47
N LYS A 14 18.20 -3.95 -47.24
CA LYS A 14 18.94 -2.80 -46.69
C LYS A 14 18.02 -1.77 -46.04
N TYR A 15 16.85 -1.48 -46.63
CA TYR A 15 15.87 -0.55 -46.05
C TYR A 15 15.17 -1.13 -44.82
N GLN A 16 14.88 -2.44 -44.79
CA GLN A 16 14.34 -3.12 -43.60
C GLN A 16 15.33 -3.13 -42.43
N PHE A 17 16.62 -3.34 -42.69
CA PHE A 17 17.66 -3.25 -41.66
C PHE A 17 17.84 -1.82 -41.14
N LEU A 18 17.74 -0.80 -42.02
CA LEU A 18 17.80 0.60 -41.63
C LEU A 18 16.61 1.02 -40.76
N ILE A 19 15.40 0.52 -41.05
CA ILE A 19 14.20 0.78 -40.25
C ILE A 19 14.32 0.12 -38.86
N VAL A 20 14.88 -1.09 -38.77
CA VAL A 20 15.13 -1.74 -37.47
C VAL A 20 16.19 -0.99 -36.66
N VAL A 21 17.27 -0.50 -37.29
CA VAL A 21 18.29 0.32 -36.59
C VAL A 21 17.73 1.67 -36.16
N ILE A 22 16.90 2.33 -36.97
CA ILE A 22 16.22 3.59 -36.60
C ILE A 22 15.22 3.34 -35.45
N LEU A 23 14.44 2.26 -35.46
CA LEU A 23 13.53 1.93 -34.35
C LEU A 23 14.26 1.55 -33.05
N ILE A 24 15.48 1.01 -33.13
CA ILE A 24 16.36 0.78 -31.95
C ILE A 24 17.02 2.09 -31.49
N SER A 25 17.20 3.07 -32.38
CA SER A 25 17.79 4.38 -32.09
C SER A 25 16.79 5.40 -31.55
N ILE A 26 15.48 5.14 -31.71
CA ILE A 26 14.43 5.78 -30.91
C ILE A 26 14.35 5.03 -29.57
N GLY A 27 15.51 4.79 -28.94
CA GLY A 27 15.58 4.65 -27.51
C GLY A 27 15.06 5.98 -26.97
N THR A 28 13.87 5.93 -26.38
CA THR A 28 13.23 7.05 -25.69
C THR A 28 14.29 7.92 -25.02
N ASN A 29 14.50 9.14 -25.51
CA ASN A 29 15.19 10.18 -24.75
C ASN A 29 14.29 10.53 -23.56
N GLY A 30 14.21 9.62 -22.60
CA GLY A 30 13.65 9.90 -21.30
C GLY A 30 14.50 10.99 -20.69
N GLN A 31 13.86 12.07 -20.26
CA GLN A 31 14.52 13.17 -19.60
C GLN A 31 15.32 12.61 -18.41
N THR A 32 16.65 12.70 -18.48
CA THR A 32 17.51 12.25 -17.38
C THR A 32 17.21 13.12 -16.17
N ILE A 33 16.74 12.51 -15.10
CA ILE A 33 16.44 13.19 -13.84
C ILE A 33 17.77 13.56 -13.18
N VAL A 34 18.02 14.86 -13.04
CA VAL A 34 19.14 15.39 -12.29
C VAL A 34 18.58 16.08 -11.05
N PRO A 35 18.72 15.48 -9.86
CA PRO A 35 18.20 16.10 -8.65
C PRO A 35 18.98 17.37 -8.32
N ASN A 36 18.27 18.41 -7.92
CA ASN A 36 18.87 19.59 -7.33
C ASN A 36 19.50 19.21 -5.98
N ILE A 37 20.49 19.97 -5.53
CA ILE A 37 21.10 19.78 -4.20
C ILE A 37 20.97 21.06 -3.38
N SER A 38 20.77 20.93 -2.08
CA SER A 38 20.84 22.07 -1.16
C SER A 38 22.30 22.46 -0.91
N ALA A 39 22.52 23.67 -0.38
CA ALA A 39 23.86 24.12 0.02
C ALA A 39 24.52 23.26 1.12
N ARG A 40 23.75 22.39 1.80
CA ARG A 40 24.28 21.47 2.82
C ARG A 40 24.92 20.21 2.21
N VAL A 41 24.65 19.92 0.94
CA VAL A 41 25.19 18.72 0.26
C VAL A 41 26.52 19.08 -0.39
N ASP A 42 27.62 18.75 0.30
CA ASP A 42 28.97 19.02 -0.18
C ASP A 42 29.52 17.85 -1.02
N THR A 43 29.31 17.92 -2.34
CA THR A 43 29.79 16.91 -3.30
C THR A 43 31.28 17.05 -3.64
N SER A 44 32.03 17.95 -2.99
CA SER A 44 33.50 17.93 -3.06
C SER A 44 34.09 16.76 -2.25
N LYS A 45 33.36 16.29 -1.24
CA LYS A 45 33.71 15.11 -0.45
C LYS A 45 33.43 13.83 -1.24
N VAL A 46 34.46 13.00 -1.43
CA VAL A 46 34.41 11.77 -2.25
C VAL A 46 33.22 10.88 -1.90
N ALA A 47 33.03 10.53 -0.62
CA ALA A 47 31.93 9.65 -0.22
C ALA A 47 30.54 10.27 -0.47
N ILE A 48 30.37 11.58 -0.25
CA ILE A 48 29.11 12.28 -0.52
C ILE A 48 28.83 12.30 -2.02
N LYS A 49 29.86 12.50 -2.85
CA LYS A 49 29.76 12.46 -4.30
C LYS A 49 29.34 11.07 -4.81
N GLU A 50 29.91 10.00 -4.26
CA GLU A 50 29.53 8.62 -4.59
C GLU A 50 28.06 8.35 -4.24
N VAL A 51 27.62 8.75 -3.03
CA VAL A 51 26.23 8.60 -2.60
C VAL A 51 25.27 9.43 -3.47
N TYR A 52 25.65 10.65 -3.83
CA TYR A 52 24.90 11.48 -4.78
C TYR A 52 24.74 10.78 -6.14
N HIS A 53 25.81 10.19 -6.68
CA HIS A 53 25.76 9.50 -7.96
C HIS A 53 24.92 8.23 -7.91
N LEU A 54 25.02 7.44 -6.82
CA LEU A 54 24.14 6.31 -6.57
C LEU A 54 22.67 6.74 -6.59
N TYR A 55 22.31 7.76 -5.83
CA TYR A 55 20.91 8.20 -5.74
C TYR A 55 20.40 8.80 -7.05
N LYS A 56 21.25 9.55 -7.78
CA LYS A 56 20.93 10.03 -9.13
C LYS A 56 20.67 8.87 -10.09
N HIS A 57 21.49 7.82 -10.06
CA HIS A 57 21.29 6.64 -10.89
C HIS A 57 19.96 5.94 -10.53
N TYR A 58 19.68 5.80 -9.23
CA TYR A 58 18.42 5.25 -8.73
C TYR A 58 17.18 5.99 -9.27
N LEU A 59 17.16 7.33 -9.22
CA LEU A 59 16.03 8.11 -9.76
C LEU A 59 15.78 7.88 -11.26
N ASN A 60 16.81 7.46 -12.01
CA ASN A 60 16.72 7.14 -13.43
C ASN A 60 16.52 5.64 -13.71
N SER A 61 16.41 4.81 -12.68
CA SER A 61 16.38 3.35 -12.76
C SER A 61 14.95 2.78 -12.69
N ARG A 62 13.91 3.51 -13.10
CA ARG A 62 12.50 3.07 -12.98
C ARG A 62 12.12 2.66 -11.54
N PRO A 63 12.25 3.56 -10.54
CA PRO A 63 11.93 3.26 -9.14
C PRO A 63 10.45 2.88 -8.90
N ASP A 64 9.59 3.12 -9.88
CA ASP A 64 8.18 2.72 -9.93
C ASP A 64 7.93 1.26 -10.33
N SER A 65 8.99 0.49 -10.62
CA SER A 65 8.89 -0.88 -11.15
C SER A 65 9.34 -1.93 -10.13
N ILE A 66 8.75 -3.13 -10.21
CA ILE A 66 9.14 -4.29 -9.38
C ILE A 66 10.23 -5.07 -10.11
N TYR A 67 11.49 -4.91 -9.69
CA TYR A 67 12.63 -5.67 -10.19
C TYR A 67 13.82 -5.57 -9.22
N GLN A 68 14.85 -6.41 -9.42
CA GLN A 68 16.06 -6.34 -8.60
C GLN A 68 16.92 -5.14 -9.03
N ASN A 69 16.65 -3.98 -8.44
CA ASN A 69 17.37 -2.75 -8.73
C ASN A 69 18.86 -2.87 -8.35
N PRO A 70 19.81 -2.63 -9.28
CA PRO A 70 21.24 -2.77 -9.02
C PRO A 70 21.82 -1.75 -8.03
N ASP A 71 21.12 -0.65 -7.79
CA ASP A 71 21.49 0.37 -6.82
C ASP A 71 21.12 -0.03 -5.39
N TRP A 72 20.37 -1.11 -5.20
CA TRP A 72 19.85 -1.52 -3.91
C TRP A 72 20.67 -2.64 -3.28
N ASN A 73 20.58 -2.77 -1.95
CA ASN A 73 21.08 -3.93 -1.23
C ASN A 73 20.46 -5.20 -1.82
N VAL A 74 21.31 -6.13 -2.30
CA VAL A 74 20.89 -7.29 -3.08
C VAL A 74 19.92 -8.20 -2.32
N ASN A 75 20.14 -8.38 -1.01
CA ASN A 75 19.27 -9.25 -0.21
C ASN A 75 17.90 -8.60 0.01
N GLU A 76 17.88 -7.29 0.25
CA GLU A 76 16.65 -6.54 0.40
C GLU A 76 15.86 -6.50 -0.92
N ALA A 77 16.53 -6.21 -2.05
CA ALA A 77 15.91 -6.25 -3.37
C ALA A 77 15.28 -7.60 -3.68
N LYS A 78 16.00 -8.70 -3.43
CA LYS A 78 15.48 -10.06 -3.62
C LYS A 78 14.25 -10.33 -2.75
N TYR A 79 14.27 -9.89 -1.48
CA TYR A 79 13.15 -10.07 -0.56
C TYR A 79 11.88 -9.37 -1.07
N TYR A 80 11.94 -8.09 -1.41
CA TYR A 80 10.76 -7.35 -1.86
C TYR A 80 10.25 -7.83 -3.23
N VAL A 81 11.15 -8.14 -4.18
CA VAL A 81 10.76 -8.67 -5.50
C VAL A 81 10.06 -10.02 -5.38
N LYS A 82 10.58 -10.93 -4.54
CA LYS A 82 9.92 -12.22 -4.26
C LYS A 82 8.49 -12.03 -3.75
N ASN A 83 8.27 -10.97 -2.98
CA ASN A 83 6.97 -10.61 -2.39
C ASN A 83 6.13 -9.69 -3.30
N LYS A 84 6.50 -9.52 -4.57
CA LYS A 84 5.81 -8.69 -5.57
C LYS A 84 5.63 -7.23 -5.11
N LEU A 85 6.62 -6.68 -4.42
CA LEU A 85 6.65 -5.29 -3.96
C LEU A 85 7.81 -4.53 -4.59
N ARG A 86 7.65 -3.21 -4.73
CA ARG A 86 8.77 -2.33 -5.05
C ARG A 86 9.73 -2.32 -3.86
N VAL A 87 11.03 -2.32 -4.14
CA VAL A 87 12.06 -2.39 -3.10
C VAL A 87 12.09 -1.14 -2.23
N ASP A 88 11.93 0.04 -2.82
CA ASP A 88 11.73 1.28 -2.07
C ASP A 88 10.31 1.33 -1.53
N ARG A 89 10.17 1.33 -0.19
CA ARG A 89 8.87 1.37 0.46
C ARG A 89 8.10 2.66 0.12
N ALA A 90 8.76 3.80 -0.06
CA ALA A 90 8.11 5.05 -0.44
C ALA A 90 7.53 4.98 -1.86
N ALA A 91 8.24 4.29 -2.77
CA ALA A 91 7.82 4.10 -4.15
C ALA A 91 6.48 3.35 -4.30
N ASN A 92 6.08 2.54 -3.30
CA ASN A 92 4.78 1.89 -3.30
C ASN A 92 3.62 2.90 -3.17
N LEU A 93 3.84 4.05 -2.53
CA LEU A 93 2.85 5.13 -2.38
C LEU A 93 3.06 6.24 -3.42
N MET A 94 4.29 6.71 -3.62
CA MET A 94 4.58 7.84 -4.52
C MET A 94 4.15 7.57 -5.98
N PHE A 95 4.33 6.33 -6.45
CA PHE A 95 4.05 5.94 -7.84
C PHE A 95 2.78 5.09 -7.96
N TYR A 96 1.83 5.27 -7.04
CA TYR A 96 0.58 4.50 -7.09
C TYR A 96 -0.27 4.86 -8.32
N TYR A 97 -0.37 6.16 -8.65
CA TYR A 97 -1.19 6.66 -9.77
C TYR A 97 -0.37 7.16 -10.97
N ASN A 98 0.97 7.20 -10.86
CA ASN A 98 1.84 7.74 -11.89
C ASN A 98 3.11 6.89 -12.00
N ASN A 99 3.63 6.72 -13.22
CA ASN A 99 4.98 6.21 -13.40
C ASN A 99 6.02 7.26 -12.94
N SER A 100 7.25 6.82 -12.69
CA SER A 100 8.29 7.69 -12.13
C SER A 100 8.63 8.88 -13.03
N THR A 101 8.63 8.67 -14.35
CA THR A 101 8.93 9.75 -15.32
C THR A 101 7.90 10.87 -15.25
N LYS A 102 6.61 10.54 -15.28
CA LYS A 102 5.51 11.50 -15.18
C LYS A 102 5.51 12.19 -13.82
N TYR A 103 5.80 11.44 -12.75
CA TYR A 103 5.91 12.00 -11.42
C TYR A 103 7.04 13.04 -11.33
N PHE A 104 8.26 12.68 -11.74
CA PHE A 104 9.42 13.58 -11.66
C PHE A 104 9.36 14.77 -12.64
N SER A 105 8.56 14.70 -13.71
CA SER A 105 8.30 15.87 -14.56
C SER A 105 7.51 16.98 -13.85
N ARG A 106 6.78 16.64 -12.78
CA ARG A 106 6.00 17.59 -11.97
C ARG A 106 6.71 17.89 -10.66
N SER A 107 7.06 16.83 -9.94
CA SER A 107 7.68 16.88 -8.62
C SER A 107 9.19 16.71 -8.73
N ILE A 108 9.91 17.82 -8.83
CA ILE A 108 11.35 17.82 -9.07
C ILE A 108 12.08 17.44 -7.77
N PRO A 109 12.92 16.39 -7.76
CA PRO A 109 13.67 16.00 -6.58
C PRO A 109 14.73 17.05 -6.23
N LYS A 110 14.77 17.45 -4.95
CA LYS A 110 15.88 18.21 -4.37
C LYS A 110 16.43 17.47 -3.16
N ILE A 111 17.69 17.05 -3.24
CA ILE A 111 18.40 16.43 -2.12
C ILE A 111 18.69 17.52 -1.09
N LEU A 112 18.04 17.41 0.06
CA LEU A 112 18.21 18.33 1.17
C LEU A 112 19.48 18.03 1.96
N GLN A 113 19.79 16.74 2.16
CA GLN A 113 20.87 16.29 3.04
C GLN A 113 21.49 14.97 2.55
N ILE A 114 22.81 14.88 2.65
CA ILE A 114 23.57 13.61 2.62
C ILE A 114 24.53 13.64 3.81
N ASP A 115 24.15 12.97 4.90
CA ASP A 115 24.89 13.03 6.16
C ASP A 115 25.34 11.63 6.59
N SER A 116 26.57 11.51 7.10
CA SER A 116 27.04 10.27 7.72
C SER A 116 26.30 10.02 9.03
N VAL A 117 25.71 8.83 9.20
CA VAL A 117 24.98 8.45 10.42
C VAL A 117 25.64 7.27 11.16
N ALA A 118 26.59 6.60 10.50
CA ALA A 118 27.50 5.61 11.06
C ALA A 118 28.65 5.39 10.07
N THR A 119 29.68 4.63 10.47
CA THR A 119 30.75 4.21 9.57
C THR A 119 30.16 3.57 8.31
N ASN A 120 30.57 4.06 7.14
CA ASN A 120 30.12 3.58 5.83
C ASN A 120 28.60 3.64 5.60
N ARG A 121 27.87 4.50 6.33
CA ARG A 121 26.42 4.66 6.18
C ARG A 121 26.03 6.13 6.17
N TYR A 122 25.31 6.51 5.12
CA TYR A 122 24.83 7.86 4.90
C TYR A 122 23.32 7.87 4.81
N GLN A 123 22.67 8.85 5.43
CA GLN A 123 21.27 9.14 5.15
C GLN A 123 21.16 10.08 3.95
N ILE A 124 20.15 9.88 3.12
CA ILE A 124 19.79 10.77 2.01
C ILE A 124 18.38 11.28 2.30
N LYS A 125 18.19 12.59 2.40
CA LYS A 125 16.86 13.21 2.50
C LYS A 125 16.54 13.98 1.24
N THR A 126 15.39 13.69 0.64
CA THR A 126 14.98 14.30 -0.63
C THR A 126 13.56 14.83 -0.52
N ILE A 127 13.38 16.11 -0.83
CA ILE A 127 12.06 16.72 -0.97
C ILE A 127 11.60 16.59 -2.43
N PHE A 128 10.33 16.26 -2.60
CA PHE A 128 9.64 16.26 -3.88
C PHE A 128 8.59 17.36 -3.85
N SER A 129 8.75 18.36 -4.73
CA SER A 129 7.87 19.52 -4.77
C SER A 129 7.55 19.88 -6.21
N GLU A 130 6.31 20.31 -6.42
CA GLU A 130 5.90 20.84 -7.72
C GLU A 130 6.55 22.19 -8.00
N LYS A 131 6.88 22.43 -9.27
CA LYS A 131 7.38 23.72 -9.73
C LYS A 131 6.20 24.66 -9.96
N CYS A 132 5.97 25.58 -9.02
CA CYS A 132 4.86 26.53 -9.02
C CYS A 132 3.48 25.84 -8.93
N PRO A 133 3.15 25.23 -7.78
CA PRO A 133 1.83 24.64 -7.59
C PRO A 133 0.75 25.73 -7.65
N ASP A 134 -0.38 25.43 -8.27
CA ASP A 134 -1.53 26.32 -8.38
C ASP A 134 -2.82 25.68 -7.86
N GLY A 135 -3.75 26.51 -7.40
CA GLY A 135 -5.06 26.08 -6.91
C GLY A 135 -4.97 25.06 -5.78
N GLU A 136 -5.63 23.91 -5.94
CA GLU A 136 -5.63 22.85 -4.93
C GLU A 136 -4.23 22.20 -4.75
N ASN A 137 -3.37 22.22 -5.77
CA ASN A 137 -2.03 21.60 -5.70
C ASN A 137 -1.11 22.33 -4.72
N GLU A 138 -1.36 23.61 -4.41
CA GLU A 138 -0.60 24.37 -3.42
C GLU A 138 -0.68 23.73 -2.03
N LYS A 139 -1.84 23.14 -1.69
CA LYS A 139 -2.07 22.49 -0.39
C LYS A 139 -1.33 21.16 -0.25
N PHE A 140 -0.89 20.58 -1.36
CA PHE A 140 -0.23 19.27 -1.43
C PHE A 140 1.26 19.38 -1.79
N SER A 141 1.83 20.59 -1.79
CA SER A 141 3.26 20.81 -2.06
C SER A 141 3.98 21.35 -0.80
N PRO A 142 5.09 20.74 -0.34
CA PRO A 142 5.73 19.57 -0.91
C PRO A 142 4.87 18.31 -0.78
N ASP A 143 5.00 17.43 -1.75
CA ASP A 143 4.24 16.19 -1.82
C ASP A 143 4.79 15.21 -0.77
N TRP A 144 6.12 15.01 -0.78
CA TRP A 144 6.80 14.12 0.18
C TRP A 144 8.20 14.64 0.54
N ILE A 145 8.67 14.28 1.73
CA ILE A 145 10.11 14.23 2.03
C ILE A 145 10.45 12.77 2.32
N THR A 146 11.34 12.20 1.52
CA THR A 146 11.81 10.83 1.69
C THR A 146 13.14 10.79 2.41
N LYS A 147 13.41 9.66 3.07
CA LYS A 147 14.69 9.31 3.68
C LYS A 147 15.08 7.88 3.28
N LEU A 148 16.27 7.73 2.72
CA LEU A 148 16.89 6.43 2.46
C LEU A 148 18.27 6.34 3.12
N TYR A 149 18.80 5.13 3.24
CA TYR A 149 20.20 4.91 3.58
C TYR A 149 21.02 4.51 2.35
N ALA A 150 22.25 5.00 2.25
CA ALA A 150 23.28 4.47 1.37
C ALA A 150 24.39 3.84 2.22
N VAL A 151 24.72 2.59 1.92
CA VAL A 151 25.59 1.75 2.75
C VAL A 151 26.65 1.11 1.87
N ARG A 152 27.92 1.18 2.28
CA ARG A 152 29.00 0.53 1.55
C ARG A 152 28.91 -0.98 1.77
N ASP A 153 28.83 -1.75 0.69
CA ASP A 153 28.79 -3.20 0.72
C ASP A 153 30.20 -3.81 0.86
N ALA A 154 30.28 -5.14 0.86
CA ALA A 154 31.56 -5.87 0.98
C ALA A 154 32.50 -5.66 -0.21
N LYS A 155 32.01 -5.18 -1.37
CA LYS A 155 32.83 -4.85 -2.54
C LYS A 155 33.31 -3.41 -2.52
N GLY A 156 32.90 -2.63 -1.52
CA GLY A 156 33.23 -1.23 -1.43
C GLY A 156 32.28 -0.33 -2.21
N GLU A 157 31.16 -0.83 -2.75
CA GLU A 157 30.18 0.00 -3.47
C GLU A 157 29.07 0.46 -2.54
N PHE A 158 28.59 1.70 -2.70
CA PHE A 158 27.37 2.11 -1.99
C PHE A 158 26.13 1.45 -2.62
N LYS A 159 25.24 0.96 -1.76
CA LYS A 159 23.90 0.47 -2.11
C LYS A 159 22.84 1.12 -1.23
N LEU A 160 21.65 1.32 -1.78
CA LEU A 160 20.50 1.84 -1.08
C LEU A 160 19.87 0.77 -0.16
N GLU A 161 19.35 1.22 0.98
CA GLU A 161 18.60 0.41 1.94
C GLU A 161 17.34 1.17 2.41
N ASN A 162 16.26 0.43 2.70
CA ASN A 162 15.12 1.02 3.39
C ASN A 162 15.48 1.40 4.82
N THR A 163 14.75 2.35 5.39
CA THR A 163 14.97 2.83 6.76
C THR A 163 14.66 1.79 7.81
N ILE A 164 13.65 0.95 7.57
CA ILE A 164 13.02 0.08 8.57
C ILE A 164 14.01 -0.84 9.29
N SER A 165 14.96 -1.46 8.59
CA SER A 165 15.94 -2.37 9.19
C SER A 165 16.86 -1.64 10.17
N TYR A 166 17.40 -0.50 9.75
CA TYR A 166 18.30 0.28 10.58
C TYR A 166 17.54 0.96 11.72
N ASP A 167 16.43 1.64 11.44
CA ASP A 167 15.71 2.46 12.42
C ASP A 167 15.10 1.64 13.55
N THR A 168 14.69 0.39 13.27
CA THR A 168 14.10 -0.51 14.26
C THR A 168 15.11 -1.41 14.97
N ARG A 169 16.42 -1.35 14.62
CA ARG A 169 17.43 -2.28 15.14
C ARG A 169 17.58 -2.30 16.67
N LYS A 170 17.25 -1.20 17.33
CA LYS A 170 17.30 -1.04 18.80
C LYS A 170 15.91 -1.07 19.45
N TRP A 171 14.84 -1.25 18.68
CA TRP A 171 13.49 -1.31 19.22
C TRP A 171 13.28 -2.61 19.99
N LYS A 172 12.42 -2.55 21.01
CA LYS A 172 12.09 -3.73 21.80
C LYS A 172 11.27 -4.69 20.94
N LYS A 173 11.59 -5.98 21.04
CA LYS A 173 10.88 -7.04 20.33
C LYS A 173 10.25 -7.99 21.34
N TYR A 174 9.00 -8.37 21.08
CA TYR A 174 8.28 -9.34 21.89
C TYR A 174 7.64 -10.37 20.97
N GLN A 175 7.61 -11.63 21.40
CA GLN A 175 6.91 -12.67 20.67
C GLN A 175 5.78 -13.23 21.53
N TYR A 176 4.58 -13.29 20.97
CA TYR A 176 3.40 -13.91 21.58
C TYR A 176 2.79 -14.87 20.56
N LYS A 177 3.08 -16.17 20.72
CA LYS A 177 2.79 -17.23 19.75
C LYS A 177 3.29 -16.87 18.34
N PHE A 178 2.36 -16.57 17.43
CA PHE A 178 2.60 -16.26 16.01
C PHE A 178 2.76 -14.75 15.74
N ILE A 179 2.60 -13.88 16.74
CA ILE A 179 2.76 -12.43 16.57
C ILE A 179 4.13 -12.00 17.07
N ASN A 180 4.95 -11.43 16.18
CA ASN A 180 6.23 -10.82 16.49
C ASN A 180 6.09 -9.30 16.55
N TYR A 181 6.02 -8.75 17.75
CA TYR A 181 5.90 -7.32 17.98
C TYR A 181 7.25 -6.63 17.84
N VAL A 182 7.29 -5.54 17.08
CA VAL A 182 8.40 -4.59 17.00
C VAL A 182 7.88 -3.24 17.52
N VAL A 183 8.29 -2.87 18.73
CA VAL A 183 7.63 -1.82 19.51
C VAL A 183 8.44 -0.53 19.48
N HIS A 184 7.84 0.54 18.97
CA HIS A 184 8.44 1.87 18.96
C HIS A 184 8.84 2.30 20.38
N PRO A 185 9.97 3.01 20.57
CA PRO A 185 10.43 3.45 21.90
C PRO A 185 9.41 4.25 22.70
N ASP A 186 8.55 5.00 22.02
CA ASP A 186 7.48 5.82 22.63
C ASP A 186 6.18 5.04 22.90
N CYS A 187 6.16 3.73 22.63
CA CYS A 187 5.04 2.85 22.96
C CYS A 187 5.37 2.00 24.19
N SER A 188 4.34 1.68 24.96
CA SER A 188 4.43 0.69 26.04
C SER A 188 3.83 -0.63 25.58
N PHE A 189 4.46 -1.76 25.93
CA PHE A 189 3.98 -3.09 25.55
C PHE A 189 3.10 -3.70 26.66
N ASN A 190 1.85 -4.01 26.36
CA ASN A 190 0.89 -4.63 27.26
C ASN A 190 0.65 -6.11 26.91
N LYS A 191 1.20 -7.00 27.75
CA LYS A 191 1.05 -8.46 27.64
C LYS A 191 -0.41 -8.95 27.64
N LYS A 192 -1.31 -8.27 28.37
CA LYS A 192 -2.73 -8.65 28.42
C LYS A 192 -3.42 -8.36 27.08
N GLU A 193 -3.11 -7.22 26.46
CA GLU A 193 -3.63 -6.88 25.14
C GLU A 193 -3.06 -7.79 24.04
N ALA A 194 -1.77 -8.12 24.09
CA ALA A 194 -1.19 -9.12 23.19
C ALA A 194 -1.87 -10.51 23.33
N SER A 195 -2.27 -10.89 24.56
CA SER A 195 -3.01 -12.12 24.80
C SER A 195 -4.42 -12.07 24.20
N LYS A 196 -5.11 -10.92 24.26
CA LYS A 196 -6.39 -10.70 23.59
C LYS A 196 -6.26 -10.76 22.06
N ALA A 197 -5.20 -10.18 21.51
CA ALA A 197 -4.90 -10.24 20.07
C ALA A 197 -4.75 -11.70 19.60
N VAL A 198 -3.98 -12.50 20.33
CA VAL A 198 -3.85 -13.94 20.05
C VAL A 198 -5.20 -14.65 20.12
N ALA A 199 -5.97 -14.43 21.19
CA ALA A 199 -7.27 -15.07 21.35
C ALA A 199 -8.26 -14.69 20.24
N PHE A 200 -8.26 -13.43 19.79
CA PHE A 200 -9.04 -12.98 18.65
C PHE A 200 -8.64 -13.73 17.37
N CYS A 201 -7.35 -13.76 17.04
CA CYS A 201 -6.85 -14.45 15.85
C CYS A 201 -7.20 -15.95 15.89
N GLU A 202 -7.05 -16.61 17.03
CA GLU A 202 -7.40 -18.03 17.21
C GLU A 202 -8.90 -18.27 17.07
N LYS A 203 -9.75 -17.35 17.56
CA LYS A 203 -11.21 -17.42 17.36
C LYS A 203 -11.57 -17.34 15.88
N ILE A 204 -11.07 -16.33 15.16
CA ILE A 204 -11.36 -16.16 13.73
C ILE A 204 -10.81 -17.32 12.91
N ALA A 205 -9.58 -17.76 13.22
CA ALA A 205 -8.98 -18.88 12.54
C ALA A 205 -9.77 -20.18 12.72
N LYS A 206 -10.26 -20.45 13.94
CA LYS A 206 -11.13 -21.59 14.20
C LYS A 206 -12.47 -21.46 13.46
N GLN A 207 -13.09 -20.28 13.51
CA GLN A 207 -14.38 -20.03 12.86
C GLN A 207 -14.31 -20.23 11.34
N PHE A 208 -13.25 -19.76 10.67
CA PHE A 208 -13.18 -19.86 9.20
C PHE A 208 -12.26 -20.98 8.71
N ASN A 209 -11.81 -21.87 9.60
CA ASN A 209 -10.85 -22.93 9.32
C ASN A 209 -9.58 -22.43 8.60
N ILE A 210 -9.01 -21.33 9.11
CA ILE A 210 -7.83 -20.66 8.57
C ILE A 210 -6.58 -21.13 9.33
N ARG A 211 -5.50 -21.40 8.59
CA ARG A 211 -4.18 -21.61 9.20
C ARG A 211 -3.53 -20.26 9.53
N ILE A 212 -3.21 -20.05 10.80
CA ILE A 212 -2.43 -18.87 11.21
C ILE A 212 -0.95 -19.12 10.92
N GLU A 213 -0.32 -18.20 10.18
CA GLU A 213 1.13 -18.19 10.02
C GLU A 213 1.74 -17.00 10.79
N PRO A 214 3.01 -17.10 11.23
CA PRO A 214 3.66 -16.02 11.95
C PRO A 214 3.74 -14.72 11.16
N PHE A 215 3.64 -13.58 11.85
CA PHE A 215 3.72 -12.26 11.23
C PHE A 215 4.39 -11.24 12.13
N THR A 216 4.80 -10.11 11.55
CA THR A 216 5.42 -9.00 12.28
C THR A 216 4.40 -7.89 12.48
N TYR A 217 4.29 -7.39 13.70
CA TYR A 217 3.41 -6.28 14.07
C TYR A 217 4.24 -5.10 14.57
N PHE A 218 4.26 -4.02 13.80
CA PHE A 218 4.89 -2.76 14.17
C PHE A 218 3.91 -1.91 14.98
N GLN A 219 4.18 -1.79 16.27
CA GLN A 219 3.41 -0.96 17.21
C GLN A 219 4.02 0.45 17.21
N LEU A 220 3.31 1.41 16.62
CA LEU A 220 3.78 2.77 16.41
C LEU A 220 2.85 3.77 17.12
N PRO A 221 3.39 4.91 17.61
CA PRO A 221 2.60 5.87 18.37
C PRO A 221 1.69 6.75 17.51
N ASN A 222 1.97 6.88 16.20
CA ASN A 222 1.26 7.77 15.29
C ASN A 222 1.62 7.49 13.80
N SER A 223 0.93 8.18 12.89
CA SER A 223 1.15 8.09 11.43
C SER A 223 2.56 8.48 11.01
N ASP A 224 3.16 9.51 11.61
CA ASP A 224 4.51 9.95 11.24
C ASP A 224 5.56 8.87 11.53
N ALA A 225 5.42 8.13 12.62
CA ALA A 225 6.27 6.98 12.94
C ALA A 225 6.11 5.85 11.91
N MET A 226 4.90 5.65 11.36
CA MET A 226 4.67 4.71 10.26
C MET A 226 5.33 5.19 8.96
N GLY A 227 5.16 6.47 8.62
CA GLY A 227 5.80 7.10 7.47
C GLY A 227 7.31 6.90 7.47
N LYS A 228 7.96 7.06 8.63
CA LYS A 228 9.41 6.82 8.80
C LYS A 228 9.84 5.41 8.42
N LEU A 229 9.02 4.39 8.71
CA LEU A 229 9.30 3.00 8.32
C LEU A 229 9.02 2.74 6.83
N TYR A 230 8.30 3.63 6.16
CA TYR A 230 8.03 3.60 4.73
C TYR A 230 8.97 4.52 3.95
N ASN A 231 10.09 4.95 4.55
CA ASN A 231 11.06 5.88 3.98
C ASN A 231 10.56 7.33 3.84
N PHE A 232 9.55 7.76 4.60
CA PHE A 232 9.12 9.16 4.65
C PHE A 232 9.58 9.86 5.92
N ASP A 233 10.24 11.01 5.77
CA ASP A 233 10.42 11.98 6.85
C ASP A 233 9.26 12.97 6.95
N TYR A 234 8.52 13.16 5.84
CA TYR A 234 7.24 13.86 5.78
C TYR A 234 6.34 13.16 4.77
N TRP A 235 5.08 12.91 5.16
CA TRP A 235 4.06 12.34 4.31
C TRP A 235 2.67 12.88 4.68
N MET A 236 1.72 12.91 3.75
CA MET A 236 0.38 13.48 3.97
C MET A 236 -0.66 12.44 4.45
N SER A 237 -0.20 11.27 4.90
CA SER A 237 -1.07 10.16 5.24
C SER A 237 -1.47 10.16 6.72
N TYR A 238 -2.71 9.76 7.02
CA TYR A 238 -3.24 9.63 8.39
C TYR A 238 -3.69 8.19 8.71
N LEU A 239 -3.05 7.19 8.08
CA LEU A 239 -3.46 5.79 8.21
C LEU A 239 -3.48 5.30 9.66
N GLY A 240 -4.58 4.65 10.06
CA GLY A 240 -4.73 4.00 11.36
C GLY A 240 -3.97 2.68 11.46
N GLY A 241 -3.94 1.93 10.36
CA GLY A 241 -3.16 0.73 10.18
C GLY A 241 -2.99 0.37 8.71
N GLN A 242 -2.12 -0.59 8.45
CA GLN A 242 -1.90 -1.16 7.14
C GLN A 242 -1.34 -2.57 7.28
N THR A 243 -1.95 -3.49 6.55
CA THR A 243 -1.45 -4.86 6.38
C THR A 243 -0.76 -5.02 5.03
N PHE A 244 0.45 -5.60 5.03
CA PHE A 244 1.12 -6.14 3.84
C PHE A 244 1.10 -7.66 3.91
N HIS A 245 0.16 -8.26 3.19
CA HIS A 245 -0.02 -9.72 3.21
C HIS A 245 1.22 -10.46 2.67
N SER A 246 1.89 -9.94 1.63
CA SER A 246 3.04 -10.64 1.03
C SER A 246 4.27 -10.70 1.92
N THR A 247 4.52 -9.66 2.73
CA THR A 247 5.62 -9.64 3.71
C THR A 247 5.17 -10.09 5.11
N ARG A 248 3.87 -10.35 5.30
CA ARG A 248 3.25 -10.65 6.59
C ARG A 248 3.60 -9.61 7.65
N GLU A 249 3.41 -8.35 7.30
CA GLU A 249 3.67 -7.20 8.17
C GLU A 249 2.37 -6.44 8.43
N ILE A 250 2.13 -6.07 9.68
CA ILE A 250 1.07 -5.14 10.07
C ILE A 250 1.74 -3.92 10.70
N PHE A 251 1.32 -2.74 10.29
CA PHE A 251 1.73 -1.47 10.87
C PHE A 251 0.49 -0.82 11.50
N THR A 252 0.60 -0.29 12.71
CA THR A 252 -0.52 0.37 13.41
C THR A 252 -0.05 1.64 14.10
N THR A 253 -0.90 2.66 14.14
CA THR A 253 -0.53 4.01 14.62
C THR A 253 -1.17 4.39 15.95
N TYR A 254 -1.84 3.43 16.61
CA TYR A 254 -2.56 3.64 17.87
C TYR A 254 -1.72 3.37 19.12
N GLY A 255 -0.48 2.88 18.96
CA GLY A 255 0.37 2.46 20.08
C GLY A 255 -0.18 1.26 20.87
N LYS A 256 -1.04 0.43 20.27
CA LYS A 256 -1.69 -0.73 20.91
C LYS A 256 -1.24 -2.05 20.27
N GLU A 257 -1.20 -3.12 21.06
CA GLU A 257 -0.82 -4.49 20.64
C GLU A 257 -1.95 -5.23 19.91
N ASN A 258 -3.19 -4.77 20.14
CA ASN A 258 -4.40 -5.42 19.69
C ASN A 258 -5.14 -4.49 18.74
N TYR A 259 -5.04 -4.78 17.44
CA TYR A 259 -5.83 -4.10 16.42
C TYR A 259 -6.53 -5.14 15.52
N PRO A 260 -7.68 -5.67 15.97
CA PRO A 260 -8.37 -6.79 15.32
C PRO A 260 -8.71 -6.59 13.84
N HIS A 261 -8.98 -5.35 13.42
CA HIS A 261 -9.31 -5.03 12.03
C HIS A 261 -8.21 -5.49 11.06
N GLU A 262 -6.97 -5.09 11.31
CA GLU A 262 -5.81 -5.50 10.49
C GLU A 262 -5.49 -6.99 10.63
N PHE A 263 -5.81 -7.60 11.78
CA PHE A 263 -5.67 -9.05 11.92
C PHE A 263 -6.59 -9.79 10.96
N VAL A 264 -7.81 -9.32 10.72
CA VAL A 264 -8.72 -9.94 9.74
C VAL A 264 -8.11 -9.87 8.34
N HIS A 265 -7.61 -8.69 7.93
CA HIS A 265 -6.94 -8.51 6.62
C HIS A 265 -5.76 -9.46 6.42
N LEU A 266 -5.02 -9.78 7.48
CA LEU A 266 -3.89 -10.70 7.40
C LEU A 266 -4.28 -12.19 7.49
N LEU A 267 -5.32 -12.51 8.28
CA LEU A 267 -5.76 -13.90 8.47
C LEU A 267 -6.43 -14.44 7.21
N PHE A 268 -7.26 -13.64 6.56
CA PHE A 268 -7.87 -14.06 5.30
C PHE A 268 -6.82 -14.06 4.18
N PRO A 269 -6.68 -15.16 3.43
CA PRO A 269 -5.64 -15.29 2.41
C PRO A 269 -5.90 -14.31 1.27
N MET A 270 -4.85 -13.73 0.70
CA MET A 270 -5.00 -12.97 -0.55
C MET A 270 -5.77 -13.76 -1.61
N PRO A 271 -6.80 -13.17 -2.25
CA PRO A 271 -7.52 -13.80 -3.36
C PRO A 271 -6.58 -14.23 -4.49
N LYS A 272 -7.00 -15.20 -5.30
CA LYS A 272 -6.17 -15.78 -6.38
C LYS A 272 -5.62 -14.73 -7.36
N ASP A 273 -6.38 -13.68 -7.62
CA ASP A 273 -6.00 -12.58 -8.51
C ASP A 273 -5.41 -11.36 -7.77
N GLY A 274 -4.98 -11.55 -6.51
CA GLY A 274 -4.46 -10.50 -5.64
C GLY A 274 -5.55 -9.53 -5.15
N ASN A 275 -5.20 -8.26 -4.91
CA ASN A 275 -6.14 -7.23 -4.45
C ASN A 275 -7.24 -6.89 -5.49
N LEU A 276 -7.10 -7.35 -6.73
CA LEU A 276 -8.13 -7.23 -7.77
C LEU A 276 -9.17 -8.35 -7.67
N GLY A 277 -8.87 -9.40 -6.91
CA GLY A 277 -9.69 -10.60 -6.81
C GLY A 277 -10.71 -10.61 -5.68
N CYS A 278 -10.84 -9.53 -4.88
CA CYS A 278 -11.93 -9.33 -3.92
C CYS A 278 -12.35 -7.85 -3.92
N PRO A 279 -13.66 -7.52 -4.07
CA PRO A 279 -14.12 -6.14 -4.03
C PRO A 279 -13.72 -5.45 -2.70
N GLY A 280 -13.25 -4.21 -2.79
CA GLY A 280 -12.81 -3.44 -1.61
C GLY A 280 -13.86 -3.37 -0.50
N ILE A 281 -15.14 -3.20 -0.88
CA ILE A 281 -16.28 -3.21 0.06
C ILE A 281 -16.40 -4.52 0.84
N ILE A 282 -15.98 -5.65 0.28
CA ILE A 282 -16.00 -6.95 0.97
C ILE A 282 -14.76 -7.12 1.83
N THR A 283 -13.57 -6.79 1.33
CA THR A 283 -12.35 -6.88 2.15
C THR A 283 -12.45 -6.03 3.42
N GLU A 284 -12.86 -4.77 3.28
CA GLU A 284 -13.04 -3.84 4.41
C GLU A 284 -14.28 -4.18 5.22
N GLY A 285 -15.33 -4.65 4.55
CA GLY A 285 -16.58 -5.06 5.18
C GLY A 285 -16.39 -6.23 6.14
N LEU A 286 -15.67 -7.26 5.72
CA LEU A 286 -15.41 -8.44 6.53
C LEU A 286 -14.57 -8.10 7.77
N ALA A 287 -13.52 -7.30 7.61
CA ALA A 287 -12.73 -6.78 8.73
C ALA A 287 -13.62 -5.95 9.67
N THR A 288 -14.44 -5.06 9.12
CA THR A 288 -15.33 -4.19 9.89
C THR A 288 -16.41 -4.96 10.65
N TRP A 289 -17.01 -5.99 10.05
CA TRP A 289 -18.02 -6.80 10.73
C TRP A 289 -17.42 -7.62 11.88
N LEU A 290 -16.25 -8.23 11.67
CA LEU A 290 -15.62 -9.09 12.67
C LEU A 290 -14.91 -8.33 13.80
N ALA A 291 -14.46 -7.11 13.53
CA ALA A 291 -13.55 -6.38 14.41
C ALA A 291 -13.88 -4.89 14.64
N GLY A 292 -14.88 -4.34 13.96
CA GLY A 292 -15.14 -2.90 13.89
C GLY A 292 -14.22 -2.18 12.89
N PRO A 293 -14.52 -0.91 12.53
CA PRO A 293 -13.76 -0.18 11.51
C PRO A 293 -12.43 0.39 12.02
N ASN A 294 -12.22 0.46 13.34
CA ASN A 294 -11.00 1.00 13.94
C ASN A 294 -10.78 0.43 15.36
N SER A 295 -9.68 0.82 16.02
CA SER A 295 -9.27 0.26 17.32
C SER A 295 -10.16 0.61 18.52
N ASN A 296 -11.12 1.52 18.36
CA ASN A 296 -11.94 2.07 19.44
C ASN A 296 -13.44 2.01 19.16
N THR A 297 -13.88 1.43 18.04
CA THR A 297 -15.29 1.41 17.64
C THR A 297 -15.67 0.01 17.20
N SER A 298 -16.70 -0.55 17.83
CA SER A 298 -17.31 -1.82 17.40
C SER A 298 -18.08 -1.66 16.09
N PHE A 299 -18.44 -2.78 15.46
CA PHE A 299 -19.29 -2.76 14.27
C PHE A 299 -20.65 -2.13 14.55
N GLU A 300 -21.26 -2.47 15.69
CA GLU A 300 -22.59 -2.01 16.10
C GLU A 300 -22.62 -0.49 16.36
N GLU A 301 -21.60 0.04 17.03
CA GLU A 301 -21.46 1.48 17.25
C GLU A 301 -21.28 2.23 15.92
N ALA A 302 -20.44 1.71 15.02
CA ALA A 302 -20.24 2.31 13.71
C ALA A 302 -21.51 2.25 12.85
N LEU A 303 -22.24 1.13 12.88
CA LEU A 303 -23.50 0.94 12.18
C LEU A 303 -24.57 1.91 12.67
N LYS A 304 -24.63 2.15 13.98
CA LYS A 304 -25.49 3.17 14.59
C LYS A 304 -25.19 4.58 14.08
N GLU A 305 -23.94 4.97 13.95
CA GLU A 305 -23.61 6.31 13.41
C GLU A 305 -23.88 6.41 11.91
N VAL A 306 -23.50 5.40 11.12
CA VAL A 306 -23.76 5.37 9.67
C VAL A 306 -25.27 5.36 9.37
N SER A 307 -26.08 4.68 10.19
CA SER A 307 -27.54 4.68 10.09
C SER A 307 -28.12 6.10 10.11
N LYS A 308 -27.65 6.98 11.01
CA LYS A 308 -28.11 8.39 11.08
C LYS A 308 -27.79 9.16 9.81
N THR A 309 -26.66 8.85 9.17
CA THR A 309 -26.26 9.46 7.90
C THR A 309 -27.14 8.96 6.75
N PHE A 310 -27.44 7.66 6.72
CA PHE A 310 -28.32 7.06 5.70
C PHE A 310 -29.77 7.54 5.80
N GLN A 311 -30.29 7.78 7.01
CA GLN A 311 -31.65 8.29 7.24
C GLN A 311 -31.88 9.69 6.65
N LYS A 312 -30.80 10.46 6.39
CA LYS A 312 -30.86 11.80 5.78
C LYS A 312 -30.82 11.76 4.25
N GLN A 313 -30.71 10.58 3.64
CA GLN A 313 -30.60 10.42 2.20
C GLN A 313 -31.86 9.75 1.63
N ASP A 314 -32.52 10.44 0.70
CA ASP A 314 -33.73 9.92 0.06
C ASP A 314 -33.39 8.75 -0.88
N LYS A 315 -32.34 8.93 -1.71
CA LYS A 315 -31.86 7.93 -2.67
C LYS A 315 -30.38 7.66 -2.45
N LEU A 316 -30.02 6.38 -2.29
CA LEU A 316 -28.66 5.91 -2.12
C LEU A 316 -28.54 4.51 -2.72
N THR A 317 -27.50 4.28 -3.51
CA THR A 317 -27.19 2.96 -4.10
C THR A 317 -25.86 2.41 -3.57
N LEU A 318 -25.62 1.11 -3.72
CA LEU A 318 -24.31 0.52 -3.40
C LEU A 318 -23.23 1.04 -4.36
N GLU A 319 -23.59 1.37 -5.60
CA GLU A 319 -22.66 1.97 -6.57
C GLU A 319 -22.15 3.34 -6.08
N ASP A 320 -23.01 4.17 -5.50
CA ASP A 320 -22.61 5.48 -4.95
C ASP A 320 -21.57 5.33 -3.83
N ILE A 321 -21.70 4.27 -3.03
CA ILE A 321 -20.79 3.94 -1.94
C ILE A 321 -19.46 3.38 -2.48
N MET A 322 -19.52 2.40 -3.39
CA MET A 322 -18.33 1.76 -3.96
C MET A 322 -17.49 2.71 -4.82
N THR A 323 -18.13 3.70 -5.47
CA THR A 323 -17.44 4.72 -6.26
C THR A 323 -17.08 5.98 -5.47
N PHE A 324 -17.32 5.97 -4.15
CA PHE A 324 -17.06 7.11 -3.26
C PHE A 324 -17.81 8.40 -3.63
N LYS A 325 -18.88 8.32 -4.44
CA LYS A 325 -19.81 9.44 -4.66
C LYS A 325 -20.52 9.80 -3.36
N PHE A 326 -20.81 8.81 -2.53
CA PHE A 326 -21.32 8.99 -1.17
C PHE A 326 -20.31 8.48 -0.14
N ARG A 327 -19.69 9.41 0.60
CA ARG A 327 -18.70 9.11 1.65
C ARG A 327 -18.71 10.18 2.73
N ASN A 328 -18.13 9.85 3.89
CA ASN A 328 -17.81 10.87 4.88
C ASN A 328 -16.62 11.70 4.39
N LYS A 329 -16.56 12.96 4.83
CA LYS A 329 -15.47 13.86 4.43
C LYS A 329 -14.10 13.41 4.96
N PHE A 330 -14.08 12.73 6.10
CA PHE A 330 -12.86 12.46 6.86
C PHE A 330 -12.57 10.97 7.09
N ASP A 331 -13.47 10.07 6.67
CA ASP A 331 -13.28 8.63 6.83
C ASP A 331 -14.03 7.82 5.75
N ASN A 332 -13.75 6.51 5.72
CA ASN A 332 -14.38 5.54 4.84
C ASN A 332 -15.43 4.67 5.56
N ASN A 333 -15.94 5.10 6.73
CA ASN A 333 -16.84 4.29 7.56
C ASN A 333 -18.10 3.87 6.80
N ILE A 334 -18.61 4.69 5.88
CA ILE A 334 -19.78 4.34 5.05
C ILE A 334 -19.52 3.07 4.23
N LEU A 335 -18.38 2.99 3.52
CA LEU A 335 -18.03 1.80 2.73
C LEU A 335 -17.79 0.60 3.63
N TYR A 336 -17.06 0.81 4.73
CA TYR A 336 -16.65 -0.24 5.67
C TYR A 336 -17.86 -0.88 6.35
N VAL A 337 -18.75 -0.06 6.90
CA VAL A 337 -19.97 -0.52 7.57
C VAL A 337 -20.95 -1.14 6.59
N THR A 338 -21.12 -0.56 5.39
CA THR A 338 -22.01 -1.15 4.37
C THR A 338 -21.53 -2.53 3.97
N GLY A 339 -20.23 -2.68 3.71
CA GLY A 339 -19.61 -3.98 3.48
C GLY A 339 -19.79 -4.95 4.65
N GLY A 340 -19.69 -4.45 5.88
CA GLY A 340 -19.91 -5.25 7.08
C GLY A 340 -21.34 -5.75 7.21
N VAL A 341 -22.33 -4.94 6.84
CA VAL A 341 -23.74 -5.38 6.77
C VAL A 341 -23.94 -6.44 5.69
N ILE A 342 -23.34 -6.29 4.51
CA ILE A 342 -23.39 -7.32 3.46
C ILE A 342 -22.79 -8.64 3.98
N CYS A 343 -21.61 -8.59 4.60
CA CYS A 343 -20.96 -9.78 5.17
C CYS A 343 -21.83 -10.42 6.27
N ARG A 344 -22.38 -9.63 7.19
CA ARG A 344 -23.28 -10.12 8.24
C ARG A 344 -24.48 -10.84 7.65
N LEU A 345 -25.19 -10.22 6.70
CA LEU A 345 -26.38 -10.79 6.07
C LEU A 345 -26.07 -12.08 5.30
N VAL A 346 -24.95 -12.13 4.59
CA VAL A 346 -24.49 -13.35 3.90
C VAL A 346 -24.19 -14.45 4.91
N TYR A 347 -23.49 -14.14 6.01
CA TYR A 347 -23.19 -15.11 7.05
C TYR A 347 -24.45 -15.64 7.74
N GLU A 348 -25.40 -14.76 8.07
CA GLU A 348 -26.68 -15.16 8.68
C GLU A 348 -27.49 -16.11 7.79
N LYS A 349 -27.40 -15.94 6.45
CA LYS A 349 -28.14 -16.76 5.49
C LYS A 349 -27.42 -18.04 5.08
N GLN A 350 -26.11 -17.98 4.89
CA GLN A 350 -25.31 -19.02 4.19
C GLN A 350 -24.11 -19.52 5.02
N GLY A 351 -23.91 -18.97 6.22
CA GLY A 351 -22.80 -19.30 7.11
C GLY A 351 -21.42 -18.96 6.52
N GLU A 352 -20.40 -19.66 7.01
CA GLU A 352 -19.00 -19.50 6.59
C GLU A 352 -18.80 -19.72 5.09
N LYS A 353 -19.54 -20.65 4.48
CA LYS A 353 -19.46 -20.95 3.05
C LYS A 353 -19.83 -19.73 2.21
N GLY A 354 -20.86 -19.00 2.61
CA GLY A 354 -21.27 -17.77 1.93
C GLY A 354 -20.20 -16.68 2.01
N ILE A 355 -19.55 -16.53 3.17
CA ILE A 355 -18.43 -15.59 3.32
C ILE A 355 -17.25 -15.97 2.42
N TRP A 356 -16.89 -17.25 2.35
CA TRP A 356 -15.81 -17.68 1.45
C TRP A 356 -16.16 -17.47 -0.02
N GLU A 357 -17.41 -17.69 -0.42
CA GLU A 357 -17.83 -17.44 -1.79
C GLU A 357 -17.82 -15.94 -2.13
N LEU A 358 -18.27 -15.10 -1.19
CA LEU A 358 -18.22 -13.64 -1.31
C LEU A 358 -16.78 -13.11 -1.35
N TYR A 359 -15.90 -13.61 -0.47
CA TYR A 359 -14.51 -13.18 -0.37
C TYR A 359 -13.68 -13.59 -1.60
N ASN A 360 -14.05 -14.69 -2.28
CA ASN A 360 -13.43 -15.12 -3.53
C ASN A 360 -14.12 -14.58 -4.80
N SER A 361 -15.12 -13.68 -4.66
CA SER A 361 -15.71 -12.94 -5.78
C SER A 361 -14.79 -11.82 -6.23
N ASN A 362 -14.91 -11.33 -7.46
CA ASN A 362 -14.16 -10.18 -8.00
C ASN A 362 -15.13 -9.09 -8.48
N GLN A 363 -14.61 -7.98 -9.01
CA GLN A 363 -15.46 -6.87 -9.46
C GLN A 363 -16.49 -7.29 -10.52
N ASP A 364 -16.14 -8.24 -11.39
CA ASP A 364 -16.99 -8.67 -12.51
C ASP A 364 -18.14 -9.59 -12.07
N ASN A 365 -17.90 -10.45 -11.08
CA ASN A 365 -18.88 -11.45 -10.63
C ASN A 365 -19.53 -11.14 -9.28
N PHE A 366 -19.12 -10.08 -8.59
CA PHE A 366 -19.61 -9.69 -7.27
C PHE A 366 -21.15 -9.67 -7.18
N LYS A 367 -21.81 -9.04 -8.16
CA LYS A 367 -23.28 -8.97 -8.20
C LYS A 367 -23.92 -10.35 -8.32
N LEU A 368 -23.43 -11.18 -9.24
CA LEU A 368 -23.92 -12.54 -9.46
C LEU A 368 -23.73 -13.43 -8.22
N VAL A 369 -22.60 -13.29 -7.52
CA VAL A 369 -22.34 -14.02 -6.28
C VAL A 369 -23.37 -13.63 -5.22
N LEU A 370 -23.62 -12.33 -5.05
CA LEU A 370 -24.64 -11.85 -4.13
C LEU A 370 -26.05 -12.34 -4.48
N GLU A 371 -26.45 -12.24 -5.75
CA GLU A 371 -27.75 -12.75 -6.21
C GLU A 371 -27.91 -14.23 -5.90
N LYS A 372 -26.85 -15.02 -6.14
CA LYS A 372 -26.82 -16.46 -5.80
C LYS A 372 -26.92 -16.70 -4.29
N GLN A 373 -26.21 -15.94 -3.45
CA GLN A 373 -26.28 -16.11 -1.98
C GLN A 373 -27.70 -15.84 -1.45
N PHE A 374 -28.44 -14.92 -2.08
CA PHE A 374 -29.76 -14.52 -1.60
C PHE A 374 -30.95 -15.10 -2.38
N GLY A 375 -30.73 -15.66 -3.57
CA GLY A 375 -31.80 -16.16 -4.44
C GLY A 375 -32.74 -15.05 -4.93
N MET A 376 -32.22 -13.84 -5.10
CA MET A 376 -32.94 -12.63 -5.51
C MET A 376 -32.05 -11.78 -6.41
N ASN A 377 -32.63 -10.84 -7.15
CA ASN A 377 -31.83 -9.95 -8.00
C ASN A 377 -31.06 -8.91 -7.16
N TYR A 378 -30.03 -8.32 -7.76
CA TYR A 378 -29.12 -7.41 -7.08
C TYR A 378 -29.82 -6.15 -6.55
N ASP A 379 -30.83 -5.63 -7.27
CA ASP A 379 -31.54 -4.41 -6.89
C ASP A 379 -32.42 -4.62 -5.65
N GLU A 380 -33.05 -5.79 -5.54
CA GLU A 380 -33.79 -6.22 -4.34
C GLU A 380 -32.85 -6.36 -3.14
N LEU A 381 -31.68 -6.97 -3.34
CA LEU A 381 -30.69 -7.10 -2.29
C LEU A 381 -30.14 -5.75 -1.84
N GLU A 382 -29.80 -4.87 -2.77
CA GLU A 382 -29.35 -3.51 -2.48
C GLU A 382 -30.39 -2.79 -1.61
N THR A 383 -31.68 -2.89 -1.96
CA THR A 383 -32.77 -2.35 -1.17
C THR A 383 -32.77 -2.89 0.26
N ILE A 384 -32.58 -4.20 0.44
CA ILE A 384 -32.50 -4.83 1.77
C ILE A 384 -31.30 -4.32 2.57
N VAL A 385 -30.12 -4.22 1.96
CA VAL A 385 -28.90 -3.74 2.62
C VAL A 385 -29.06 -2.29 3.09
N ILE A 386 -29.51 -1.40 2.19
CA ILE A 386 -29.71 0.02 2.51
C ILE A 386 -30.78 0.18 3.59
N LYS A 387 -31.89 -0.58 3.49
CA LYS A 387 -32.96 -0.57 4.51
C LYS A 387 -32.44 -1.04 5.87
N THR A 388 -31.67 -2.13 5.91
CA THR A 388 -31.07 -2.67 7.14
C THR A 388 -30.22 -1.61 7.85
N ILE A 389 -29.45 -0.82 7.10
CA ILE A 389 -28.64 0.27 7.68
C ILE A 389 -29.54 1.42 8.15
N LYS A 390 -30.50 1.87 7.33
CA LYS A 390 -31.43 2.97 7.66
C LYS A 390 -32.23 2.70 8.93
N GLU A 391 -32.67 1.46 9.14
CA GLU A 391 -33.57 1.07 10.24
C GLU A 391 -32.85 0.59 11.51
N TYR A 392 -31.52 0.51 11.50
CA TYR A 392 -30.76 -0.01 12.65
C TYR A 392 -31.00 0.78 13.96
N ASN A 393 -31.27 2.08 13.87
CA ASN A 393 -31.56 2.93 15.04
C ASN A 393 -33.04 3.02 15.42
N THR A 394 -33.96 2.50 14.61
CA THR A 394 -35.40 2.56 14.89
C THR A 394 -35.91 1.35 15.68
N THR A 395 -35.06 0.35 15.88
CA THR A 395 -35.32 -0.78 16.78
C THR A 395 -34.80 -0.44 18.19
N LYS A 396 -35.72 0.05 19.04
CA LYS A 396 -35.56 0.03 20.50
C LYS A 396 -36.26 -1.18 21.07
#